data_AF-A0A5S3Z9R5-F1
#
_entry.id   AF-A0A5S3Z9R5-F1
#
_cell.length_a   1.000
_cell.length_b   1.000
_cell.length_c   1.000
_cell.angle_alpha   90.00
_cell.angle_beta   90.00
_cell.angle_gamma   90.00
#
_symmetry.space_group_name_H-M   'P 1'
#
loop_
_entity.id
_entity.type
_entity.pdbx_description
1 polymer ?
#
loop_
_entity_poly.entity_id
_entity_poly.type
_entity_poly.pdbx_seq_one_letter_code
_entity_poly.pdbx_strand_id
1 'polypeptide(L)'
;MRDHNPLNIPKPERPNNPSPLELAIYNYEVKAREFHIEKAKIVTDDEPASGKKLRILKSERDWEHLRLERRKIAAHIMLQEELVEYRTSNKSKSVKELSKESHHPTGKLARNLTATGEPKPTVMHEPHHIIPGKGCHQKVEMAVARMNLHAHGIGINDPLNGVWLRNFAKNTPDDWATPDSPAHRPIHTYNYETWINERFSNDNLPESVFLSRLQTVKREIKSGTHPQKILQSKDTNWTGV
;
A
#
# COMPACT_ATOMS: atom_id res chain seq x y z
N MET A 1 -31.02 37.55 -4.88
CA MET A 1 -29.81 36.72 -5.16
C MET A 1 -28.86 36.99 -4.02
N ARG A 2 -28.37 35.97 -3.30
CA ARG A 2 -27.46 36.18 -2.17
C ARG A 2 -26.11 36.61 -2.73
N ASP A 3 -25.65 37.80 -2.35
CA ASP A 3 -24.31 38.30 -2.64
C ASP A 3 -23.29 37.35 -2.01
N HIS A 4 -22.73 36.45 -2.81
CA HIS A 4 -21.55 35.71 -2.43
C HIS A 4 -20.37 36.67 -2.46
N ASN A 5 -20.08 37.30 -1.32
CA ASN A 5 -18.78 37.90 -1.08
C ASN A 5 -17.73 36.77 -1.20
N PRO A 6 -16.88 36.77 -2.24
CA PRO A 6 -16.02 35.62 -2.55
C PRO A 6 -14.87 35.46 -1.54
N LEU A 7 -14.76 36.36 -0.55
CA LEU A 7 -13.81 36.33 0.56
C LEU A 7 -14.28 35.49 1.76
N ASN A 8 -15.53 35.04 1.81
CA ASN A 8 -16.08 34.28 2.95
C ASN A 8 -16.17 32.77 2.67
N ILE A 9 -15.09 32.16 2.17
CA ILE A 9 -15.00 30.69 2.03
C ILE A 9 -14.66 30.12 3.41
N PRO A 10 -15.53 29.30 4.04
CA PRO A 10 -15.28 28.73 5.36
C PRO A 10 -13.98 27.92 5.39
N LYS A 11 -13.23 28.02 6.49
CA LYS A 11 -12.05 27.18 6.70
C LYS A 11 -12.53 25.75 7.02
N PRO A 12 -12.01 24.72 6.33
CA PRO A 12 -12.33 23.34 6.69
C PRO A 12 -11.83 23.05 8.11
N GLU A 13 -12.60 22.25 8.86
CA GLU A 13 -12.20 21.78 10.18
C GLU A 13 -11.29 20.56 10.03
N ARG A 14 -10.19 20.53 10.80
CA ARG A 14 -9.30 19.38 10.79
C ARG A 14 -9.96 18.23 11.57
N PRO A 15 -10.11 17.03 10.98
CA PRO A 15 -10.68 15.90 11.72
C PRO A 15 -9.80 15.52 12.91
N ASN A 16 -10.44 15.05 13.99
CA ASN A 16 -9.75 14.52 15.17
C ASN A 16 -9.28 13.09 14.90
N ASN A 17 -7.99 12.80 15.15
CA ASN A 17 -7.36 11.50 14.84
C ASN A 17 -7.63 11.02 13.40
N PRO A 18 -7.29 11.83 12.38
CA PRO A 18 -7.65 11.53 11.01
C PRO A 18 -6.93 10.27 10.50
N SER A 19 -7.65 9.46 9.74
CA SER A 19 -7.03 8.51 8.83
C SER A 19 -6.14 9.24 7.80
N PRO A 20 -5.18 8.57 7.15
CA PRO A 20 -4.37 9.17 6.10
C PRO A 20 -5.21 9.80 4.96
N LEU A 21 -6.34 9.18 4.60
CA LEU A 21 -7.24 9.69 3.56
C LEU A 21 -7.96 10.96 4.01
N GLU A 22 -8.53 10.97 5.22
CA GLU A 22 -9.21 12.15 5.76
C GLU A 22 -8.24 13.34 5.87
N LEU A 23 -6.99 13.08 6.28
CA LEU A 23 -5.96 14.12 6.32
C LEU A 23 -5.61 14.62 4.91
N ALA A 24 -5.57 13.75 3.91
CA ALA A 24 -5.33 14.13 2.51
C ALA A 24 -6.49 14.99 1.95
N ILE A 25 -7.74 14.63 2.25
CA ILE A 25 -8.93 15.42 1.89
C ILE A 25 -8.87 16.80 2.55
N TYR A 26 -8.65 16.86 3.86
CA TYR A 26 -8.51 18.12 4.59
C TYR A 26 -7.41 19.02 3.99
N ASN A 27 -6.23 18.47 3.72
CA ASN A 27 -5.13 19.23 3.12
C ASN A 27 -5.48 19.75 1.72
N TYR A 28 -6.22 18.97 0.93
CA TYR A 28 -6.73 19.41 -0.36
C TYR A 28 -7.72 20.57 -0.21
N GLU A 29 -8.67 20.48 0.73
CA GLU A 29 -9.67 21.53 0.99
C GLU A 29 -9.02 22.84 1.44
N VAL A 30 -7.98 22.78 2.29
CA VAL A 30 -7.20 23.95 2.70
C VAL A 30 -6.55 24.61 1.48
N LYS A 31 -5.86 23.85 0.64
CA LYS A 31 -5.22 24.38 -0.58
C LYS A 31 -6.24 24.95 -1.57
N ALA A 32 -7.37 24.26 -1.76
CA ALA A 32 -8.42 24.69 -2.67
C ALA A 32 -9.04 26.01 -2.19
N ARG A 33 -9.30 26.13 -0.89
CA ARG A 33 -9.76 27.38 -0.27
C ARG A 33 -8.78 28.52 -0.50
N GLU A 34 -7.50 28.32 -0.22
CA GLU A 34 -6.47 29.35 -0.43
C GLU A 34 -6.42 29.81 -1.89
N PHE A 35 -6.46 28.87 -2.84
CA PHE A 35 -6.53 29.15 -4.26
C PHE A 35 -7.74 30.01 -4.63
N HIS A 36 -8.93 29.66 -4.14
CA HIS A 36 -10.16 30.40 -4.46
C HIS A 36 -10.19 31.79 -3.81
N ILE A 37 -9.69 31.94 -2.59
CA ILE A 37 -9.53 33.25 -1.94
C ILE A 37 -8.56 34.12 -2.75
N GLU A 38 -7.39 33.58 -3.13
CA GLU A 38 -6.40 34.33 -3.91
C GLU A 38 -6.95 34.74 -5.28
N LYS A 39 -7.65 33.84 -5.96
CA LYS A 39 -8.28 34.11 -7.25
C LYS A 39 -9.38 35.18 -7.17
N ALA A 40 -10.07 35.27 -6.04
CA ALA A 40 -11.15 36.22 -5.79
C ALA A 40 -10.67 37.62 -5.38
N LYS A 41 -9.39 37.80 -5.03
CA LYS A 41 -8.85 39.11 -4.68
C LYS A 41 -9.00 40.06 -5.87
N ILE A 42 -9.61 41.21 -5.62
CA ILE A 42 -9.72 42.29 -6.59
C ILE A 42 -8.31 42.77 -6.92
N VAL A 43 -8.00 42.80 -8.22
CA VAL A 43 -6.74 43.33 -8.72
C VAL A 43 -6.98 44.79 -9.09
N THR A 44 -6.06 45.67 -8.71
CA THR A 44 -6.13 47.10 -9.03
C THR A 44 -6.08 47.32 -10.54
N ASP A 45 -6.83 48.30 -11.04
CA ASP A 45 -6.90 48.60 -12.49
C ASP A 45 -5.54 48.96 -13.11
N ASP A 46 -4.55 49.35 -12.28
CA ASP A 46 -3.18 49.71 -12.67
C ASP A 46 -2.22 48.50 -12.78
N GLU A 47 -2.69 47.25 -12.78
CA GLU A 47 -1.82 46.07 -12.92
C GLU A 47 -1.07 46.10 -14.27
N PRO A 48 0.28 46.11 -14.28
CA PRO A 48 1.03 46.05 -15.53
C PRO A 48 0.77 44.72 -16.25
N ALA A 49 0.76 44.73 -17.59
CA ALA A 49 0.46 43.55 -18.41
C ALA A 49 1.34 42.32 -18.07
N SER A 50 2.58 42.54 -17.67
CA SER A 50 3.50 41.49 -17.18
C SER A 50 3.03 40.85 -15.88
N GLY A 51 2.52 41.65 -14.93
CA GLY A 51 1.92 41.18 -13.67
C GLY A 51 0.68 40.34 -13.91
N LYS A 52 -0.22 40.82 -14.78
CA LYS A 52 -1.43 40.10 -15.19
C LYS A 52 -1.11 38.73 -15.79
N LYS A 53 -0.12 38.67 -16.68
CA LYS A 53 0.33 37.41 -17.30
C LYS A 53 0.86 36.43 -16.26
N LEU A 54 1.70 36.89 -15.33
CA LEU A 54 2.28 36.04 -14.29
C LEU A 54 1.20 35.47 -13.35
N ARG A 55 0.21 36.29 -12.99
CA ARG A 55 -0.91 35.89 -12.14
C ARG A 55 -1.79 34.82 -12.82
N ILE A 56 -2.08 34.97 -14.11
CA ILE A 56 -2.82 33.97 -14.90
C ILE A 56 -2.05 32.64 -14.92
N LEU A 57 -0.76 32.68 -15.27
CA LEU A 57 0.10 31.48 -15.32
C LEU A 57 0.18 30.76 -13.97
N LYS A 58 0.31 31.52 -12.87
CA LYS A 58 0.27 30.97 -11.51
C LYS A 58 -1.08 30.30 -11.24
N SER A 59 -2.19 30.97 -11.55
CA SER A 59 -3.53 30.43 -11.33
C SER A 59 -3.77 29.14 -12.13
N GLU A 60 -3.30 29.05 -13.37
CA GLU A 60 -3.43 27.85 -14.20
C GLU A 60 -2.63 26.67 -13.64
N ARG A 61 -1.38 26.92 -13.25
CA ARG A 61 -0.51 25.92 -12.62
C ARG A 61 -1.09 25.41 -11.30
N ASP A 62 -1.56 26.32 -10.44
CA ASP A 62 -2.10 25.97 -9.13
C ASP A 62 -3.44 25.20 -9.29
N TRP A 63 -4.26 25.58 -10.27
CA TRP A 63 -5.47 24.83 -10.63
C TRP A 63 -5.16 23.41 -11.14
N GLU A 64 -4.15 23.27 -11.99
CA GLU A 64 -3.73 21.94 -12.48
C GLU A 64 -3.22 21.06 -11.35
N HIS A 65 -2.44 21.63 -10.41
CA HIS A 65 -2.02 20.93 -9.20
C HIS A 65 -3.24 20.42 -8.40
N LEU A 66 -4.22 21.29 -8.11
CA LEU A 66 -5.44 20.90 -7.39
C LEU A 66 -6.22 19.81 -8.14
N ARG A 67 -6.28 19.88 -9.47
CA ARG A 67 -6.96 18.87 -10.30
C ARG A 67 -6.29 17.50 -10.18
N LEU A 68 -4.95 17.47 -10.18
CA LEU A 68 -4.18 16.24 -10.00
C LEU A 68 -4.34 15.67 -8.59
N GLU A 69 -4.28 16.51 -7.56
CA GLU A 69 -4.48 16.08 -6.17
C GLU A 69 -5.87 15.47 -5.96
N ARG A 70 -6.93 16.12 -6.47
CA ARG A 70 -8.30 15.59 -6.43
C ARG A 70 -8.42 14.23 -7.12
N ARG A 71 -7.76 14.05 -8.28
CA ARG A 71 -7.75 12.77 -9.00
C ARG A 71 -7.05 11.67 -8.20
N LYS A 72 -5.94 11.97 -7.54
CA LYS A 72 -5.24 11.02 -6.68
C LYS A 72 -6.10 10.58 -5.49
N ILE A 73 -6.76 11.54 -4.83
CA ILE A 73 -7.68 11.26 -3.71
C ILE A 73 -8.82 10.36 -4.17
N ALA A 74 -9.49 10.70 -5.29
CA ALA A 74 -10.56 9.89 -5.85
C ALA A 74 -10.09 8.47 -6.20
N ALA A 75 -8.93 8.33 -6.83
CA ALA A 75 -8.35 7.02 -7.14
C ALA A 75 -8.06 6.20 -5.87
N HIS A 76 -7.59 6.83 -4.79
CA HIS A 76 -7.33 6.14 -3.53
C HIS A 76 -8.63 5.69 -2.85
N ILE A 77 -9.68 6.51 -2.88
CA ILE A 77 -11.02 6.14 -2.38
C ILE A 77 -11.51 4.88 -3.09
N MET A 78 -11.45 4.86 -4.43
CA MET A 78 -11.86 3.68 -5.22
C MET A 78 -11.07 2.43 -4.84
N LEU A 79 -9.76 2.55 -4.65
CA LEU A 79 -8.92 1.42 -4.23
C LEU A 79 -9.29 0.91 -2.83
N GLN A 80 -9.66 1.80 -1.90
CA GLN A 80 -10.11 1.41 -0.56
C GLN A 80 -11.45 0.70 -0.60
N GLU A 81 -12.41 1.20 -1.37
CA GLU A 81 -13.72 0.56 -1.58
C GLU A 81 -13.56 -0.84 -2.17
N GLU A 82 -12.77 -0.98 -3.24
CA GLU A 82 -12.47 -2.28 -3.84
C GLU A 82 -11.79 -3.26 -2.87
N LEU A 83 -10.90 -2.77 -1.99
CA LEU A 83 -10.27 -3.61 -0.97
C LEU A 83 -11.28 -4.05 0.09
N VAL A 84 -12.20 -3.18 0.51
CA VAL A 84 -13.29 -3.51 1.44
C VAL A 84 -14.21 -4.56 0.83
N GLU A 85 -14.59 -4.41 -0.43
CA GLU A 85 -15.38 -5.40 -1.17
C GLU A 85 -14.63 -6.73 -1.29
N TYR A 86 -13.34 -6.68 -1.63
CA TYR A 86 -12.50 -7.88 -1.72
C TYR A 86 -12.48 -8.64 -0.39
N ARG A 87 -12.21 -7.95 0.72
CA ARG A 87 -12.18 -8.55 2.07
C ARG A 87 -13.54 -9.09 2.49
N THR A 88 -14.60 -8.31 2.31
CA THR A 88 -15.97 -8.70 2.63
C THR A 88 -16.37 -9.97 1.86
N SER A 89 -16.09 -10.01 0.56
CA SER A 89 -16.39 -11.19 -0.26
C SER A 89 -15.54 -12.41 0.10
N ASN A 90 -14.33 -12.23 0.63
CA ASN A 90 -13.49 -13.36 1.05
C ASN A 90 -13.99 -14.00 2.34
N LYS A 91 -14.57 -13.22 3.26
CA LYS A 91 -15.16 -13.74 4.51
C LYS A 91 -16.32 -14.71 4.25
N SER A 92 -17.00 -14.62 3.10
CA SER A 92 -18.07 -15.54 2.72
C SER A 92 -17.63 -16.72 1.84
N LYS A 93 -16.38 -16.74 1.36
CA LYS A 93 -15.86 -17.81 0.49
C LYS A 93 -15.33 -18.97 1.31
N SER A 94 -15.51 -20.18 0.80
CA SER A 94 -14.84 -21.37 1.34
C SER A 94 -13.33 -21.31 1.08
N VAL A 95 -12.54 -22.05 1.87
CA VAL A 95 -11.09 -22.23 1.66
C VAL A 95 -10.79 -22.73 0.24
N LYS A 96 -11.66 -23.59 -0.32
CA LYS A 96 -11.54 -24.12 -1.68
C LYS A 96 -11.74 -23.05 -2.76
N GLU A 97 -12.58 -22.05 -2.51
CA GLU A 97 -12.76 -20.93 -3.44
C GLU A 97 -11.58 -19.96 -3.36
N LEU A 98 -11.10 -19.66 -2.15
CA LEU A 98 -9.94 -18.79 -1.94
C LEU A 98 -8.65 -19.40 -2.52
N SER A 99 -8.48 -20.72 -2.44
CA SER A 99 -7.30 -21.41 -2.99
C SER A 99 -7.22 -21.37 -4.51
N LYS A 100 -8.35 -21.14 -5.20
CA LYS A 100 -8.40 -20.96 -6.66
C LYS A 100 -8.01 -19.55 -7.11
N GLU A 101 -7.92 -18.58 -6.18
CA GLU A 101 -7.51 -17.23 -6.53
C GLU A 101 -6.08 -17.24 -7.11
N SER A 102 -5.90 -16.59 -8.26
CA SER A 102 -4.58 -16.43 -8.85
C SER A 102 -3.75 -15.41 -8.06
N HIS A 103 -2.46 -15.72 -7.88
CA HIS A 103 -1.48 -14.83 -7.26
C HIS A 103 -0.55 -14.17 -8.30
N HIS A 104 -0.58 -14.63 -9.55
CA HIS A 104 0.14 -14.03 -10.67
C HIS A 104 -0.80 -13.79 -11.87
N PRO A 105 -0.68 -12.66 -12.58
CA PRO A 105 0.21 -11.52 -12.31
C PRO A 105 -0.17 -10.80 -10.99
N THR A 106 0.80 -10.12 -10.37
CA THR A 106 0.65 -9.57 -9.00
C THR A 106 -0.04 -8.20 -8.93
N GLY A 107 -0.69 -7.77 -10.01
CA GLY A 107 -1.33 -6.45 -10.10
C GLY A 107 -2.43 -6.23 -9.05
N LYS A 108 -3.16 -7.29 -8.67
CA LYS A 108 -4.17 -7.21 -7.62
C LYS A 108 -3.55 -6.94 -6.24
N LEU A 109 -2.46 -7.64 -5.90
CA LEU A 109 -1.73 -7.38 -4.66
C LEU A 109 -1.14 -5.95 -4.64
N ALA A 110 -0.58 -5.48 -5.75
CA ALA A 110 -0.06 -4.11 -5.85
C ALA A 110 -1.14 -3.03 -5.60
N ARG A 111 -2.32 -3.20 -6.21
CA ARG A 111 -3.48 -2.31 -5.98
C ARG A 111 -3.90 -2.32 -4.52
N ASN A 112 -4.00 -3.51 -3.94
CA ASN A 112 -4.40 -3.71 -2.55
C ASN A 112 -3.38 -3.13 -1.54
N LEU A 113 -2.07 -3.25 -1.80
CA LEU A 113 -1.03 -2.58 -0.99
C LEU A 113 -1.18 -1.06 -1.05
N THR A 114 -1.42 -0.54 -2.24
CA THR A 114 -1.63 0.91 -2.45
C THR A 114 -2.88 1.39 -1.71
N ALA A 115 -3.96 0.61 -1.68
CA ALA A 115 -5.20 0.91 -0.95
C ALA A 115 -4.96 1.09 0.56
N THR A 116 -4.01 0.35 1.14
CA THR A 116 -3.61 0.48 2.56
C THR A 116 -2.58 1.59 2.82
N GLY A 117 -2.32 2.47 1.86
CA GLY A 117 -1.35 3.54 1.99
C GLY A 117 0.11 3.10 1.79
N GLU A 118 0.32 1.93 1.17
CA GLU A 118 1.65 1.44 0.77
C GLU A 118 1.80 1.54 -0.76
N PRO A 119 2.00 2.74 -1.33
CA PRO A 119 2.20 2.90 -2.76
C PRO A 119 3.51 2.22 -3.19
N LYS A 120 3.57 1.82 -4.47
CA LYS A 120 4.80 1.29 -5.07
C LYS A 120 5.94 2.31 -4.90
N PRO A 121 7.04 1.98 -4.17
CA PRO A 121 8.04 2.99 -3.84
C PRO A 121 8.85 3.50 -5.04
N THR A 122 9.26 2.60 -5.92
CA THR A 122 9.96 2.92 -7.18
C THR A 122 9.56 1.93 -8.27
N VAL A 123 9.89 2.23 -9.53
CA VAL A 123 9.66 1.30 -10.66
C VAL A 123 10.32 -0.07 -10.46
N MET A 124 11.39 -0.14 -9.67
CA MET A 124 12.16 -1.35 -9.38
C MET A 124 11.56 -2.22 -8.28
N HIS A 125 10.47 -1.77 -7.62
CA HIS A 125 9.78 -2.57 -6.63
C HIS A 125 8.70 -3.46 -7.26
N GLU A 126 8.60 -4.69 -6.77
CA GLU A 126 7.58 -5.66 -7.13
C GLU A 126 6.87 -6.10 -5.85
N PRO A 127 5.55 -6.35 -5.91
CA PRO A 127 4.83 -6.87 -4.76
C PRO A 127 5.22 -8.35 -4.59
N HIS A 128 5.54 -8.71 -3.35
CA HIS A 128 5.90 -10.05 -2.94
C HIS A 128 4.86 -10.59 -1.96
N HIS A 129 4.41 -11.83 -2.19
CA HIS A 129 3.55 -12.54 -1.26
C HIS A 129 4.38 -13.12 -0.11
N ILE A 130 4.00 -12.83 1.13
CA ILE A 130 4.67 -13.38 2.32
C ILE A 130 4.48 -14.90 2.37
N ILE A 131 3.24 -15.36 2.39
CA ILE A 131 2.88 -16.75 2.15
C ILE A 131 2.72 -16.92 0.63
N PRO A 132 3.62 -17.66 -0.04
CA PRO A 132 3.60 -17.79 -1.50
C PRO A 132 2.45 -18.68 -1.97
N GLY A 133 2.20 -18.70 -3.28
CA GLY A 133 1.13 -19.49 -3.88
C GLY A 133 1.28 -21.00 -3.66
N LYS A 134 2.25 -21.62 -4.33
CA LYS A 134 2.58 -23.06 -4.18
C LYS A 134 3.90 -23.30 -3.45
N GLY A 135 4.76 -22.29 -3.41
CA GLY A 135 6.18 -22.46 -3.07
C GLY A 135 6.96 -23.28 -4.12
N CYS A 136 8.27 -23.27 -3.97
CA CYS A 136 9.22 -24.06 -4.76
C CYS A 136 9.67 -25.33 -4.01
N HIS A 137 9.84 -25.23 -2.68
CA HIS A 137 10.63 -26.19 -1.91
C HIS A 137 9.81 -27.03 -0.91
N GLN A 138 9.01 -26.39 -0.06
CA GLN A 138 8.19 -26.94 1.02
C GLN A 138 6.71 -26.94 0.58
N LYS A 139 6.40 -27.61 -0.54
CA LYS A 139 5.11 -27.44 -1.24
C LYS A 139 3.89 -27.84 -0.41
N VAL A 140 4.00 -28.87 0.42
CA VAL A 140 2.88 -29.35 1.25
C VAL A 140 2.63 -28.37 2.38
N GLU A 141 3.70 -27.96 3.05
CA GLU A 141 3.72 -27.00 4.13
C GLU A 141 3.21 -25.63 3.67
N MET A 142 3.63 -25.17 2.50
CA MET A 142 3.13 -23.91 1.90
C MET A 142 1.64 -24.02 1.56
N ALA A 143 1.16 -25.18 1.13
CA ALA A 143 -0.27 -25.39 0.93
C ALA A 143 -1.04 -25.31 2.25
N VAL A 144 -0.52 -25.87 3.35
CA VAL A 144 -1.11 -25.78 4.69
C VAL A 144 -1.12 -24.33 5.20
N ALA A 145 0.01 -23.63 5.16
CA ALA A 145 0.09 -22.21 5.54
C ALA A 145 -0.91 -21.34 4.75
N ARG A 146 -1.07 -21.63 3.45
CA ARG A 146 -2.05 -20.97 2.60
C ARG A 146 -3.50 -21.34 2.95
N MET A 147 -3.77 -22.60 3.31
CA MET A 147 -5.09 -23.01 3.81
C MET A 147 -5.43 -22.28 5.11
N ASN A 148 -4.48 -22.13 6.02
CA ASN A 148 -4.66 -21.40 7.28
C ASN A 148 -4.92 -19.90 7.04
N LEU A 149 -4.20 -19.27 6.11
CA LEU A 149 -4.50 -17.91 5.65
C LEU A 149 -5.97 -17.78 5.19
N HIS A 150 -6.43 -18.73 4.38
CA HIS A 150 -7.80 -18.75 3.85
C HIS A 150 -8.85 -19.12 4.89
N ALA A 151 -8.51 -19.92 5.91
CA ALA A 151 -9.40 -20.25 7.02
C ALA A 151 -9.82 -19.01 7.82
N HIS A 152 -8.97 -17.98 7.87
CA HIS A 152 -9.31 -16.67 8.44
C HIS A 152 -10.00 -15.72 7.44
N GLY A 153 -10.39 -16.21 6.26
CA GLY A 153 -11.02 -15.41 5.20
C GLY A 153 -10.07 -14.38 4.57
N ILE A 154 -8.76 -14.60 4.69
CA ILE A 154 -7.75 -13.73 4.08
C ILE A 154 -7.42 -14.30 2.70
N GLY A 155 -7.65 -13.49 1.66
CA GLY A 155 -7.31 -13.88 0.29
C GLY A 155 -5.81 -13.76 0.03
N ILE A 156 -5.30 -14.48 -0.98
CA ILE A 156 -3.86 -14.50 -1.25
C ILE A 156 -3.31 -13.11 -1.62
N ASN A 157 -4.13 -12.27 -2.25
CA ASN A 157 -3.78 -10.92 -2.65
C ASN A 157 -4.14 -9.85 -1.59
N ASP A 158 -4.50 -10.25 -0.36
CA ASP A 158 -4.69 -9.29 0.73
C ASP A 158 -3.34 -8.60 1.07
N PRO A 159 -3.34 -7.28 1.33
CA PRO A 159 -2.09 -6.56 1.60
C PRO A 159 -1.41 -6.97 2.92
N LEU A 160 -2.11 -7.68 3.81
CA LEU A 160 -1.52 -8.35 4.98
C LEU A 160 -0.55 -9.46 4.58
N ASN A 161 -0.80 -10.13 3.45
CA ASN A 161 0.07 -11.14 2.87
C ASN A 161 1.06 -10.55 1.85
N GLY A 162 1.21 -9.22 1.81
CA GLY A 162 1.98 -8.53 0.78
C GLY A 162 3.06 -7.62 1.35
N VAL A 163 4.16 -7.49 0.62
CA VAL A 163 5.21 -6.50 0.88
C VAL A 163 5.85 -6.04 -0.42
N TRP A 164 6.24 -4.77 -0.50
CA TRP A 164 7.05 -4.28 -1.62
C TRP A 164 8.50 -4.68 -1.44
N LEU A 165 9.08 -5.35 -2.43
CA LEU A 165 10.49 -5.70 -2.48
C LEU A 165 11.13 -5.18 -3.75
N ARG A 166 12.36 -4.71 -3.67
CA ARG A 166 13.15 -4.43 -4.87
C ARG A 166 13.36 -5.70 -5.69
N ASN A 167 13.21 -5.63 -7.00
CA ASN A 167 13.25 -6.80 -7.88
C ASN A 167 14.63 -7.50 -7.93
N PHE A 168 15.73 -6.74 -7.86
CA PHE A 168 17.10 -7.26 -7.92
C PHE A 168 18.00 -6.65 -6.83
N ALA A 169 18.98 -7.42 -6.35
CA ALA A 169 19.95 -6.97 -5.34
C ALA A 169 20.83 -5.81 -5.84
N LYS A 170 21.13 -5.75 -7.15
CA LYS A 170 21.89 -4.64 -7.74
C LYS A 170 21.21 -3.27 -7.62
N ASN A 171 19.89 -3.24 -7.35
CA ASN A 171 19.12 -2.02 -7.21
C ASN A 171 19.09 -1.48 -5.77
N THR A 172 19.83 -2.10 -4.84
CA THR A 172 19.93 -1.65 -3.44
C THR A 172 20.39 -0.19 -3.30
N PRO A 173 21.39 0.31 -4.07
CA PRO A 173 21.83 1.72 -3.95
C PRO A 173 20.72 2.75 -4.27
N ASP A 174 19.70 2.36 -5.02
CA ASP A 174 18.61 3.22 -5.47
C ASP A 174 17.30 2.99 -4.68
N ASP A 175 17.34 2.16 -3.62
CA ASP A 175 16.19 1.85 -2.77
C ASP A 175 16.11 2.83 -1.59
N TRP A 176 15.37 3.93 -1.80
CA TRP A 176 15.13 4.92 -0.75
C TRP A 176 14.13 4.47 0.32
N ALA A 177 13.32 3.44 0.05
CA ALA A 177 12.16 3.11 0.87
C ALA A 177 12.44 1.94 1.83
N THR A 178 13.19 0.94 1.38
CA THR A 178 13.48 -0.28 2.14
C THR A 178 14.92 -0.78 1.91
N PRO A 179 15.96 0.05 2.15
CA PRO A 179 17.34 -0.29 1.81
C PRO A 179 17.82 -1.61 2.45
N ASP A 180 17.38 -1.89 3.68
CA ASP A 180 17.78 -3.08 4.45
C ASP A 180 16.97 -4.34 4.12
N SER A 181 15.83 -4.20 3.42
CA SER A 181 14.99 -5.34 3.01
C SER A 181 15.79 -6.31 2.12
N PRO A 182 15.41 -7.58 1.96
CA PRO A 182 15.97 -8.43 0.90
C PRO A 182 15.44 -8.02 -0.47
N ALA A 183 16.11 -8.46 -1.53
CA ALA A 183 15.56 -8.38 -2.89
C ALA A 183 14.52 -9.49 -3.13
N HIS A 184 13.56 -9.24 -4.00
CA HIS A 184 12.45 -10.13 -4.32
C HIS A 184 12.92 -11.48 -4.87
N ARG A 185 13.80 -11.50 -5.87
CA ARG A 185 14.20 -12.77 -6.51
C ARG A 185 14.98 -13.72 -5.58
N PRO A 186 15.97 -13.25 -4.79
CA PRO A 186 16.75 -14.13 -3.93
C PRO A 186 16.02 -14.64 -2.69
N ILE A 187 14.86 -14.08 -2.31
CA ILE A 187 14.17 -14.46 -1.07
C ILE A 187 13.44 -15.81 -1.20
N HIS A 188 13.14 -16.27 -2.41
CA HIS A 188 12.42 -17.53 -2.68
C HIS A 188 13.33 -18.75 -2.46
N THR A 189 13.74 -19.00 -1.23
CA THR A 189 14.65 -20.08 -0.83
C THR A 189 13.94 -21.17 -0.02
N TYR A 190 14.58 -22.32 0.14
CA TYR A 190 14.12 -23.37 1.05
C TYR A 190 13.97 -22.85 2.48
N ASN A 191 14.96 -22.09 2.95
CA ASN A 191 15.00 -21.57 4.31
C ASN A 191 13.87 -20.55 4.53
N TYR A 192 13.61 -19.68 3.55
CA TYR A 192 12.45 -18.77 3.61
C TYR A 192 11.14 -19.53 3.79
N GLU A 193 10.90 -20.57 3.00
CA GLU A 193 9.68 -21.37 3.13
C GLU A 193 9.61 -22.10 4.48
N THR A 194 10.72 -22.58 5.03
CA THR A 194 10.78 -23.13 6.38
C THR A 194 10.41 -22.08 7.45
N TRP A 195 10.90 -20.85 7.31
CA TRP A 195 10.61 -19.74 8.22
C TRP A 195 9.13 -19.35 8.22
N ILE A 196 8.50 -19.34 7.05
CA ILE A 196 7.07 -19.11 6.87
C ILE A 196 6.25 -20.29 7.43
N ASN A 197 6.64 -21.53 7.11
CA ASN A 197 5.99 -22.74 7.59
C ASN A 197 5.88 -22.76 9.13
N GLU A 198 7.00 -22.52 9.81
CA GLU A 198 7.08 -22.51 11.28
C GLU A 198 6.09 -21.50 11.91
N ARG A 199 5.81 -20.40 11.21
CA ARG A 199 4.91 -19.34 11.70
C ARG A 199 3.45 -19.56 11.36
N PHE A 200 3.13 -20.28 10.29
CA PHE A 200 1.78 -20.26 9.72
C PHE A 200 1.13 -21.63 9.49
N SER A 201 1.86 -22.74 9.66
CA SER A 201 1.28 -24.07 9.39
C SER A 201 0.52 -24.69 10.57
N ASN A 202 0.65 -24.14 11.78
CA ASN A 202 -0.22 -24.54 12.88
C ASN A 202 -1.65 -24.03 12.63
N ASP A 203 -2.59 -24.95 12.48
CA ASP A 203 -4.01 -24.72 12.20
C ASP A 203 -4.83 -24.30 13.43
N ASN A 204 -4.27 -24.42 14.63
CA ASN A 204 -4.91 -24.04 15.88
C ASN A 204 -4.65 -22.58 16.29
N LEU A 205 -4.02 -21.77 15.43
CA LEU A 205 -3.71 -20.39 15.74
C LEU A 205 -4.98 -19.53 15.77
N PRO A 206 -5.24 -18.76 16.85
CA PRO A 206 -6.29 -17.74 16.84
C PRO A 206 -6.03 -16.69 15.75
N GLU A 207 -7.09 -16.16 15.13
CA GLU A 207 -6.98 -15.16 14.04
C GLU A 207 -6.11 -13.96 14.43
N SER A 208 -6.26 -13.46 15.66
CA SER A 208 -5.46 -12.34 16.17
C SER A 208 -3.95 -12.64 16.19
N VAL A 209 -3.57 -13.86 16.57
CA VAL A 209 -2.17 -14.31 16.59
C VAL A 209 -1.65 -14.48 15.16
N PHE A 210 -2.45 -15.07 14.26
CA PHE A 210 -2.08 -15.22 12.85
C PHE A 210 -1.83 -13.87 12.18
N LEU A 211 -2.73 -12.90 12.39
CA LEU A 211 -2.60 -11.54 11.88
C LEU A 211 -1.38 -10.80 12.46
N SER A 212 -1.13 -10.94 13.76
CA SER A 212 0.06 -10.36 14.41
C SER A 212 1.36 -10.94 13.85
N ARG A 213 1.39 -12.25 13.55
CA ARG A 213 2.53 -12.90 12.89
C ARG A 213 2.74 -12.38 11.47
N LEU A 214 1.68 -12.24 10.65
CA LEU A 214 1.79 -11.64 9.32
C LEU A 214 2.37 -10.22 9.36
N GLN A 215 1.87 -9.38 10.26
CA GLN A 215 2.37 -8.02 10.45
C GLN A 215 3.84 -8.01 10.90
N THR A 216 4.23 -8.92 11.78
CA THR A 216 5.60 -9.07 12.26
C THR A 216 6.53 -9.49 11.13
N VAL A 217 6.18 -10.53 10.37
CA VAL A 217 6.96 -10.99 9.21
C VAL A 217 7.08 -9.89 8.16
N LYS A 218 5.99 -9.17 7.86
CA LYS A 218 6.01 -8.02 6.95
C LYS A 218 7.02 -6.96 7.40
N ARG A 219 7.03 -6.61 8.69
CA ARG A 219 7.97 -5.64 9.28
C ARG A 219 9.41 -6.16 9.24
N GLU A 220 9.63 -7.42 9.58
CA GLU A 220 10.94 -8.07 9.57
C GLU A 220 11.55 -8.10 8.17
N ILE A 221 10.73 -8.40 7.15
CA ILE A 221 11.14 -8.32 5.74
C ILE A 221 11.48 -6.88 5.36
N LYS A 222 10.58 -5.91 5.61
CA LYS A 222 10.80 -4.49 5.22
C LYS A 222 12.03 -3.86 5.85
N SER A 223 12.34 -4.24 7.09
CA SER A 223 13.45 -3.68 7.87
C SER A 223 14.74 -4.51 7.80
N GLY A 224 14.76 -5.63 7.08
CA GLY A 224 15.93 -6.53 7.04
C GLY A 224 16.23 -7.24 8.36
N THR A 225 15.33 -7.17 9.36
CA THR A 225 15.51 -7.80 10.68
C THR A 225 15.06 -9.26 10.71
N HIS A 226 14.64 -9.80 9.58
CA HIS A 226 14.39 -11.23 9.40
C HIS A 226 15.65 -12.07 9.71
N PRO A 227 15.51 -13.38 10.00
CA PRO A 227 16.67 -14.24 10.18
C PRO A 227 17.55 -14.25 8.92
N GLN A 228 18.86 -14.04 9.07
CA GLN A 228 19.80 -14.05 7.93
C GLN A 228 19.79 -15.37 7.17
N LYS A 229 19.42 -16.46 7.86
CA LYS A 229 19.36 -17.81 7.32
C LYS A 229 18.36 -17.96 6.17
N ILE A 230 17.32 -17.11 6.07
CA ILE A 230 16.36 -17.17 4.95
C ILE A 230 17.01 -16.87 3.59
N LEU A 231 18.15 -16.18 3.56
CA LEU A 231 18.87 -15.84 2.32
C LEU A 231 20.05 -16.77 2.04
N GLN A 232 20.36 -17.68 2.97
CA GLN A 232 21.46 -18.63 2.84
C GLN A 232 21.05 -19.84 1.98
N SER A 233 22.03 -20.64 1.60
CA SER A 233 21.81 -21.92 0.94
C SER A 233 20.92 -22.83 1.78
N LYS A 234 20.24 -23.76 1.10
CA LYS A 234 19.34 -24.73 1.71
C LYS A 234 19.99 -25.43 2.91
N ASP A 235 19.32 -25.36 4.05
CA ASP A 235 19.67 -26.09 5.27
C ASP A 235 18.45 -26.87 5.77
N THR A 236 18.51 -28.20 5.66
CA THR A 236 17.43 -29.10 6.09
C THR A 236 17.35 -29.28 7.61
N ASN A 237 18.39 -28.87 8.34
CA ASN A 237 18.43 -28.97 9.80
C ASN A 237 17.92 -27.69 10.48
N TRP A 238 17.69 -26.62 9.71
CA TRP A 238 17.12 -25.39 10.25
C TRP A 238 15.62 -25.51 10.42
N THR A 239 15.12 -25.08 11.58
CA THR A 239 13.70 -25.19 11.95
C THR A 239 12.94 -23.86 11.82
N GLY A 240 13.54 -22.82 11.20
CA GLY A 240 12.86 -21.54 11.01
C GLY A 240 12.88 -20.61 12.23
N VAL A 241 13.72 -20.92 13.21
CA VAL A 241 13.97 -20.12 14.43
C VAL A 241 15.44 -19.75 14.54
#